data_AF-A0A139NEL6-F1
#
_entry.id   AF-A0A139NEL6-F1
#
_cell.length_a   1.000
_cell.length_b   1.000
_cell.length_c   1.000
_cell.angle_alpha   90.00
_cell.angle_beta   90.00
_cell.angle_gamma   90.00
#
_symmetry.space_group_name_H-M   'P 1'
#
loop_
_entity.id
_entity.type
_entity.pdbx_description
1 polymer ?
#
loop_
_entity_poly.entity_id
_entity_poly.type
_entity_poly.pdbx_seq_one_letter_code
_entity_poly.pdbx_strand_id
1 'polypeptide(L)'
;MTKESKEIAMQNYFRSTPTRILVNPLSVERLFSNQEFGELLHKAISSELNPTELDAIGTVDNLLELLLVDPVGWEEEIEAVHLEILQEKMNNYIYFLESKQYVERYGDHFDKKVIYITFQNSPSDNGLAFLSAVQKVLQSTDMSLKVELPE
;
A
#
# COMPACT_ATOMS: atom_id res chain seq x y z
N MET A 1 -24.26 32.30 0.91
CA MET A 1 -23.88 30.89 1.16
C MET A 1 -23.86 30.66 2.66
N THR A 2 -24.65 29.73 3.18
CA THR A 2 -24.68 29.37 4.62
C THR A 2 -23.50 28.47 4.96
N LYS A 3 -23.15 28.35 6.26
CA LYS A 3 -22.12 27.41 6.73
C LYS A 3 -22.43 25.97 6.29
N GLU A 4 -23.68 25.55 6.46
CA GLU A 4 -24.19 24.23 6.05
C GLU A 4 -24.02 23.97 4.55
N SER A 5 -24.34 24.95 3.68
CA SER A 5 -24.17 24.80 2.22
C SER A 5 -22.71 24.59 1.80
N LYS A 6 -21.75 25.15 2.55
CA LYS A 6 -20.31 24.97 2.29
C LYS A 6 -19.83 23.60 2.73
N GLU A 7 -20.33 23.10 3.85
CA GLU A 7 -19.97 21.78 4.38
C GLU A 7 -20.46 20.66 3.46
N ILE A 8 -21.70 20.73 3.00
CA ILE A 8 -22.26 19.79 2.02
C ILE A 8 -21.45 19.78 0.72
N ALA A 9 -21.06 20.98 0.22
CA ALA A 9 -20.23 21.08 -0.96
C ALA A 9 -18.84 20.42 -0.77
N MET A 10 -18.25 20.58 0.42
CA MET A 10 -16.96 19.97 0.76
C MET A 10 -17.07 18.45 0.85
N GLN A 11 -18.12 17.93 1.51
CA GLN A 11 -18.38 16.49 1.57
C GLN A 11 -18.53 15.90 0.16
N ASN A 12 -19.32 16.54 -0.70
CA ASN A 12 -19.52 16.07 -2.07
C ASN A 12 -18.23 16.10 -2.91
N TYR A 13 -17.33 17.06 -2.65
CA TYR A 13 -16.01 17.10 -3.28
C TYR A 13 -15.15 15.89 -2.88
N PHE A 14 -15.05 15.56 -1.59
CA PHE A 14 -14.26 14.39 -1.15
C PHE A 14 -14.90 13.06 -1.57
N ARG A 15 -16.23 12.97 -1.63
CA ARG A 15 -16.91 11.79 -2.19
C ARG A 15 -16.57 11.55 -3.66
N SER A 16 -16.46 12.62 -4.45
CA SER A 16 -16.14 12.50 -5.89
C SER A 16 -14.65 12.40 -6.17
N THR A 17 -13.79 12.83 -5.24
CA THR A 17 -12.32 12.71 -5.35
C THR A 17 -11.71 12.22 -4.02
N PRO A 18 -11.87 10.94 -3.65
CA PRO A 18 -11.45 10.44 -2.34
C PRO A 18 -9.94 10.58 -2.07
N THR A 19 -9.07 10.49 -3.08
CA THR A 19 -7.62 10.67 -2.92
C THR A 19 -7.23 12.02 -2.33
N ARG A 20 -8.08 13.05 -2.47
CA ARG A 20 -7.84 14.36 -1.85
C ARG A 20 -7.95 14.37 -0.33
N ILE A 21 -8.52 13.32 0.27
CA ILE A 21 -8.55 13.12 1.72
C ILE A 21 -7.12 12.98 2.26
N LEU A 22 -6.25 12.27 1.54
CA LEU A 22 -4.88 11.96 1.98
C LEU A 22 -3.99 13.19 2.14
N VAL A 23 -4.39 14.35 1.60
CA VAL A 23 -3.64 15.60 1.74
C VAL A 23 -3.74 16.19 3.15
N ASN A 24 -4.88 15.99 3.84
CA ASN A 24 -5.10 16.48 5.21
C ASN A 24 -6.24 15.67 5.87
N PRO A 25 -5.97 14.40 6.23
CA PRO A 25 -7.02 13.47 6.66
C PRO A 25 -7.73 13.96 7.95
N LEU A 26 -6.99 14.47 8.95
CA LEU A 26 -7.54 15.02 10.19
C LEU A 26 -8.64 16.09 9.97
N SER A 27 -8.45 16.98 9.00
CA SER A 27 -9.43 18.03 8.73
C SER A 27 -10.68 17.49 8.05
N VAL A 28 -10.54 16.42 7.27
CA VAL A 28 -11.61 15.84 6.47
C VAL A 28 -12.42 14.82 7.26
N GLU A 29 -11.80 14.09 8.17
CA GLU A 29 -12.46 13.13 9.07
C GLU A 29 -13.69 13.75 9.75
N ARG A 30 -13.54 14.98 10.25
CA ARG A 30 -14.59 15.74 10.95
C ARG A 30 -15.83 16.05 10.11
N LEU A 31 -15.76 15.86 8.79
CA LEU A 31 -16.86 16.10 7.86
C LEU A 31 -17.76 14.87 7.69
N PHE A 32 -17.35 13.70 8.17
CA PHE A 32 -18.02 12.44 7.88
C PHE A 32 -18.28 11.63 9.16
N SER A 33 -19.15 10.63 9.05
CA SER A 33 -19.19 9.56 10.05
C SER A 33 -17.94 8.68 9.94
N ASN A 34 -17.51 8.04 11.02
CA ASN A 34 -16.36 7.14 11.00
C ASN A 34 -16.48 6.04 9.93
N GLN A 35 -17.71 5.51 9.74
CA GLN A 35 -17.96 4.50 8.71
C GLN A 35 -17.74 5.07 7.30
N GLU A 36 -18.39 6.19 6.98
CA GLU A 36 -18.26 6.80 5.65
C GLU A 36 -16.82 7.27 5.38
N PHE A 37 -16.14 7.80 6.39
CA PHE A 37 -14.74 8.18 6.27
C PHE A 37 -13.85 6.97 5.97
N GLY A 38 -14.02 5.86 6.67
CA GLY A 38 -13.31 4.61 6.39
C GLY A 38 -13.54 4.08 4.97
N GLU A 39 -14.80 4.11 4.48
CA GLU A 39 -15.13 3.72 3.10
C GLU A 39 -14.44 4.62 2.05
N LEU A 40 -14.32 5.93 2.33
CA LEU A 40 -13.64 6.87 1.46
C LEU A 40 -12.12 6.69 1.51
N LEU A 41 -11.53 6.45 2.69
CA LEU A 41 -10.12 6.14 2.85
C LEU A 41 -9.75 4.86 2.09
N HIS A 42 -10.56 3.80 2.22
CA HIS A 42 -10.30 2.57 1.49
C HIS A 42 -10.27 2.84 -0.02
N LYS A 43 -11.23 3.59 -0.57
CA LYS A 43 -11.22 3.96 -2.00
C LYS A 43 -9.99 4.78 -2.37
N ALA A 44 -9.60 5.74 -1.54
CA ALA A 44 -8.45 6.60 -1.77
C ALA A 44 -7.14 5.78 -1.80
N ILE A 45 -6.89 5.00 -0.76
CA ILE A 45 -5.66 4.22 -0.59
C ILE A 45 -5.59 3.08 -1.60
N SER A 46 -6.70 2.38 -1.89
CA SER A 46 -6.71 1.36 -2.95
C SER A 46 -6.40 1.95 -4.32
N SER A 47 -6.77 3.22 -4.58
CA SER A 47 -6.43 3.90 -5.82
C SER A 47 -4.94 4.24 -5.93
N GLU A 48 -4.28 4.54 -4.80
CA GLU A 48 -2.85 4.86 -4.77
C GLU A 48 -1.98 3.60 -4.77
N LEU A 49 -2.38 2.57 -4.00
CA LEU A 49 -1.62 1.33 -3.87
C LEU A 49 -1.98 0.27 -4.90
N ASN A 50 -3.20 0.24 -5.43
CA ASN A 50 -3.67 -0.78 -6.37
C ASN A 50 -3.30 -2.22 -5.94
N PRO A 51 -3.88 -2.72 -4.83
CA PRO A 51 -3.41 -3.93 -4.14
C PRO A 51 -3.48 -5.21 -5.00
N THR A 52 -4.26 -5.20 -6.08
CA THR A 52 -4.45 -6.35 -6.99
C THR A 52 -3.40 -6.43 -8.10
N GLU A 53 -2.54 -5.42 -8.26
CA GLU A 53 -1.55 -5.36 -9.32
C GLU A 53 -0.12 -5.34 -8.78
N LEU A 54 0.83 -5.77 -9.62
CA LEU A 54 2.26 -5.58 -9.37
C LEU A 54 2.71 -4.26 -9.99
N ASP A 55 3.62 -3.54 -9.35
CA ASP A 55 4.07 -2.24 -9.85
C ASP A 55 5.15 -2.44 -10.91
N ALA A 56 6.16 -3.26 -10.59
CA ALA A 56 7.12 -3.72 -11.58
C ALA A 56 7.73 -5.08 -11.22
N ILE A 57 8.25 -5.76 -12.22
CA ILE A 57 8.98 -7.03 -12.09
C ILE A 57 10.16 -7.05 -13.06
N GLY A 58 11.29 -7.57 -12.61
CA GLY A 58 12.50 -7.67 -13.42
C GLY A 58 13.50 -8.67 -12.85
N THR A 59 14.64 -8.77 -13.52
CA THR A 59 15.75 -9.64 -13.10
C THR A 59 17.00 -8.80 -12.87
N VAL A 60 17.66 -8.98 -11.73
CA VAL A 60 18.90 -8.28 -11.35
C VAL A 60 19.88 -9.31 -10.82
N ASP A 61 21.05 -9.46 -11.44
CA ASP A 61 22.11 -10.39 -11.01
C ASP A 61 21.59 -11.81 -10.66
N ASN A 62 20.76 -12.40 -11.54
CA ASN A 62 20.14 -13.72 -11.36
C ASN A 62 19.10 -13.83 -10.20
N LEU A 63 18.65 -12.69 -9.68
CA LEU A 63 17.50 -12.59 -8.78
C LEU A 63 16.26 -12.18 -9.57
N LEU A 64 15.09 -12.71 -9.20
CA LEU A 64 13.81 -12.16 -9.63
C LEU A 64 13.38 -11.10 -8.61
N GLU A 65 13.21 -9.86 -9.05
CA GLU A 65 12.85 -8.73 -8.18
C GLU A 65 11.48 -8.17 -8.58
N LEU A 66 10.59 -8.01 -7.60
CA LEU A 66 9.28 -7.37 -7.72
C LEU A 66 9.32 -6.07 -6.93
N LEU A 67 9.18 -4.94 -7.60
CA LEU A 67 9.12 -3.61 -6.98
C LEU A 67 7.70 -3.33 -6.50
N LEU A 68 7.58 -2.88 -5.25
CA LEU A 68 6.38 -2.32 -4.64
C LEU A 68 6.69 -0.88 -4.22
N VAL A 69 5.97 0.09 -4.77
CA VAL A 69 6.07 1.50 -4.42
C VAL A 69 4.89 1.87 -3.52
N ASP A 70 5.19 2.40 -2.35
CA ASP A 70 4.18 2.93 -1.42
C ASP A 70 4.25 4.46 -1.35
N PRO A 71 3.30 5.17 -2.01
CA PRO A 71 3.24 6.63 -1.99
C PRO A 71 2.45 7.20 -0.79
N VAL A 72 1.79 6.35 0.01
CA VAL A 72 0.79 6.77 1.00
C VAL A 72 1.47 7.30 2.26
N GLY A 73 0.84 8.28 2.90
CA GLY A 73 1.28 8.84 4.19
C GLY A 73 1.01 7.89 5.35
N TRP A 74 1.52 8.23 6.54
CA TRP A 74 1.40 7.41 7.76
C TRP A 74 0.72 8.18 8.90
N GLU A 75 -0.21 9.06 8.55
CA GLU A 75 -1.02 9.80 9.53
C GLU A 75 -1.95 8.85 10.31
N GLU A 76 -2.16 9.15 11.60
CA GLU A 76 -2.95 8.31 12.52
C GLU A 76 -4.37 8.03 11.99
N GLU A 77 -4.99 9.00 11.33
CA GLU A 77 -6.35 8.89 10.82
C GLU A 77 -6.49 7.91 9.64
N ILE A 78 -5.38 7.57 8.97
CA ILE A 78 -5.39 6.69 7.78
C ILE A 78 -4.66 5.37 8.00
N GLU A 79 -3.76 5.30 8.99
CA GLU A 79 -2.82 4.20 9.20
C GLU A 79 -3.49 2.82 9.21
N ALA A 80 -4.63 2.67 9.89
CA ALA A 80 -5.30 1.38 9.99
C ALA A 80 -5.74 0.83 8.62
N VAL A 81 -6.32 1.69 7.78
CA VAL A 81 -6.77 1.32 6.43
C VAL A 81 -5.58 1.17 5.48
N HIS A 82 -4.53 1.98 5.67
CA HIS A 82 -3.28 1.84 4.91
C HIS A 82 -2.63 0.48 5.16
N LEU A 83 -2.48 0.07 6.43
CA LEU A 83 -1.93 -1.23 6.79
C LEU A 83 -2.74 -2.39 6.21
N GLU A 84 -4.06 -2.32 6.24
CA GLU A 84 -4.94 -3.34 5.65
C GLU A 84 -4.66 -3.51 4.15
N ILE A 85 -4.67 -2.41 3.39
CA ILE A 85 -4.48 -2.45 1.94
C ILE A 85 -3.02 -2.81 1.56
N LEU A 86 -2.04 -2.34 2.33
CA LEU A 86 -0.64 -2.71 2.13
C LEU A 86 -0.42 -4.21 2.39
N GLN A 87 -1.11 -4.77 3.39
CA GLN A 87 -1.12 -6.21 3.63
C GLN A 87 -1.73 -6.98 2.46
N GLU A 88 -2.86 -6.53 1.92
CA GLU A 88 -3.46 -7.13 0.72
C GLU A 88 -2.50 -7.11 -0.47
N LYS A 89 -1.85 -5.96 -0.73
CA LYS A 89 -0.85 -5.81 -1.79
C LYS A 89 0.33 -6.76 -1.59
N MET A 90 0.88 -6.82 -0.38
CA MET A 90 1.99 -7.73 -0.05
C MET A 90 1.58 -9.21 -0.27
N ASN A 91 0.37 -9.58 0.14
CA ASN A 91 -0.16 -10.93 -0.07
C ASN A 91 -0.30 -11.25 -1.56
N ASN A 92 -0.70 -10.29 -2.40
CA ASN A 92 -0.77 -10.46 -3.85
C ASN A 92 0.62 -10.75 -4.45
N TYR A 93 1.66 -10.05 -4.00
CA TYR A 93 3.04 -10.26 -4.46
C TYR A 93 3.55 -11.64 -4.05
N ILE A 94 3.32 -12.04 -2.80
CA ILE A 94 3.66 -13.38 -2.30
C ILE A 94 2.92 -14.44 -3.11
N TYR A 95 1.61 -14.29 -3.30
CA TYR A 95 0.80 -15.22 -4.08
C TYR A 95 1.29 -15.35 -5.52
N PHE A 96 1.64 -14.25 -6.19
CA PHE A 96 2.18 -14.27 -7.55
C PHE A 96 3.47 -15.10 -7.64
N LEU A 97 4.35 -14.99 -6.65
CA LEU A 97 5.59 -15.77 -6.57
C LEU A 97 5.31 -17.24 -6.25
N GLU A 98 4.47 -17.54 -5.26
CA GLU A 98 4.13 -18.91 -4.85
C GLU A 98 3.39 -19.68 -5.95
N SER A 99 2.49 -19.02 -6.66
CA SER A 99 1.75 -19.58 -7.80
C SER A 99 2.57 -19.63 -9.09
N LYS A 100 3.83 -19.17 -9.05
CA LYS A 100 4.79 -19.24 -10.17
C LYS A 100 4.32 -18.54 -11.45
N GLN A 101 3.52 -17.48 -11.33
CA GLN A 101 2.99 -16.75 -12.48
C GLN A 101 4.06 -16.11 -13.37
N TYR A 102 5.29 -15.91 -12.85
CA TYR A 102 6.42 -15.39 -13.62
C TYR A 102 7.08 -16.40 -14.57
N VAL A 103 6.84 -17.70 -14.41
CA VAL A 103 7.67 -18.75 -15.03
C VAL A 103 7.60 -18.74 -16.56
N GLU A 104 6.43 -18.49 -17.14
CA GLU A 104 6.29 -18.45 -18.61
C GLU A 104 7.17 -17.37 -19.24
N ARG A 105 7.35 -16.24 -18.54
CA ARG A 105 8.09 -15.08 -19.06
C ARG A 105 9.57 -15.08 -18.67
N TYR A 106 9.88 -15.50 -17.44
CA TYR A 106 11.21 -15.32 -16.85
C TYR A 106 11.95 -16.64 -16.57
N GLY A 107 11.28 -17.79 -16.70
CA GLY A 107 11.80 -19.08 -16.25
C GLY A 107 11.71 -19.25 -14.72
N ASP A 108 12.27 -20.35 -14.19
CA ASP A 108 12.19 -20.69 -12.75
C ASP A 108 13.57 -20.87 -12.08
N HIS A 109 14.64 -20.41 -12.74
CA HIS A 109 16.01 -20.58 -12.25
C HIS A 109 16.53 -19.24 -11.71
N PHE A 110 16.28 -18.98 -10.43
CA PHE A 110 16.77 -17.79 -9.71
C PHE A 110 17.42 -18.20 -8.40
N ASP A 111 18.46 -17.49 -7.99
CA ASP A 111 19.11 -17.73 -6.70
C ASP A 111 18.19 -17.30 -5.54
N LYS A 112 17.39 -16.25 -5.77
CA LYS A 112 16.38 -15.77 -4.82
C LYS A 112 15.27 -14.99 -5.52
N LYS A 113 14.12 -14.92 -4.85
CA LYS A 113 13.01 -14.04 -5.21
C LYS A 113 12.95 -12.89 -4.21
N VAL A 114 12.93 -11.65 -4.68
CA VAL A 114 12.99 -10.47 -3.83
C VAL A 114 11.72 -9.65 -4.06
N ILE A 115 10.95 -9.43 -3.00
CA ILE A 115 9.98 -8.33 -2.97
C ILE A 115 10.77 -7.12 -2.47
N TYR A 116 10.89 -6.11 -3.31
CA TYR A 116 11.57 -4.87 -3.00
C TYR A 116 10.53 -3.78 -2.79
N ILE A 117 10.36 -3.34 -1.55
CA ILE A 117 9.46 -2.24 -1.20
C ILE A 117 10.22 -0.93 -0.97
N THR A 118 9.73 0.16 -1.57
CA THR A 118 10.21 1.52 -1.37
C THR A 118 9.05 2.42 -0.91
N PHE A 119 9.36 3.39 -0.05
CA PHE A 119 8.37 4.29 0.54
C PHE A 119 8.64 5.74 0.17
N GLN A 120 7.59 6.47 -0.20
CA GLN A 120 7.66 7.92 -0.36
C GLN A 120 7.70 8.64 0.98
N ASN A 121 7.01 8.11 2.00
CA ASN A 121 6.94 8.67 3.35
C ASN A 121 7.46 7.65 4.36
N SER A 122 8.17 8.12 5.39
CA SER A 122 8.70 7.23 6.44
C SER A 122 7.56 6.48 7.13
N PRO A 123 7.62 5.14 7.17
CA PRO A 123 6.64 4.34 7.88
C PRO A 123 6.59 4.64 9.38
N SER A 124 5.41 4.48 9.97
CA SER A 124 5.24 4.49 11.41
C SER A 124 5.86 3.25 12.08
N ASP A 125 5.89 3.23 13.41
CA ASP A 125 6.30 2.03 14.18
C ASP A 125 5.41 0.82 13.86
N ASN A 126 4.11 1.02 13.62
CA ASN A 126 3.19 -0.05 13.22
C ASN A 126 3.52 -0.55 11.81
N GLY A 127 3.85 0.35 10.87
CA GLY A 127 4.35 0.00 9.55
C GLY A 127 5.63 -0.83 9.59
N LEU A 128 6.62 -0.39 10.39
CA LEU A 128 7.88 -1.13 10.58
C LEU A 128 7.66 -2.50 11.25
N ALA A 129 6.74 -2.59 12.21
CA ALA A 129 6.35 -3.85 12.84
C ALA A 129 5.69 -4.81 11.84
N PHE A 130 4.83 -4.29 10.96
CA PHE A 130 4.24 -5.05 9.86
C PHE A 130 5.31 -5.60 8.92
N LEU A 131 6.25 -4.77 8.46
CA LEU A 131 7.36 -5.22 7.59
C LEU A 131 8.22 -6.29 8.26
N SER A 132 8.48 -6.13 9.56
CA SER A 132 9.21 -7.13 10.35
C SER A 132 8.45 -8.46 10.45
N ALA A 133 7.12 -8.42 10.54
CA ALA A 133 6.28 -9.61 10.52
C ALA A 133 6.31 -10.30 9.16
N VAL A 134 6.21 -9.56 8.06
CA VAL A 134 6.36 -10.08 6.69
C VAL A 134 7.72 -10.76 6.52
N GLN A 135 8.81 -10.11 6.94
CA GLN A 135 10.15 -10.70 6.89
C GLN A 135 10.22 -12.05 7.60
N LYS A 136 9.60 -12.18 8.79
CA LYS A 136 9.55 -13.45 9.54
C LYS A 136 8.76 -14.52 8.79
N VAL A 137 7.64 -14.18 8.17
CA VAL A 137 6.85 -15.11 7.35
C VAL A 137 7.68 -15.65 6.18
N LEU A 138 8.48 -14.79 5.53
CA LEU A 138 9.28 -15.20 4.37
C LEU A 138 10.54 -16.01 4.73
N GLN A 139 10.96 -16.06 5.99
CA GLN A 139 12.21 -16.75 6.41
C GLN A 139 12.26 -18.25 6.08
N SER A 140 11.11 -18.92 5.98
CA SER A 140 11.02 -20.34 5.64
C SER A 140 10.92 -20.61 4.13
N THR A 141 11.02 -19.57 3.30
CA THR A 141 10.82 -19.62 1.85
C THR A 141 12.12 -19.24 1.11
N ASP A 142 12.10 -19.33 -0.22
CA ASP A 142 13.15 -18.79 -1.09
C ASP A 142 12.94 -17.30 -1.46
N MET A 143 11.98 -16.65 -0.80
CA MET A 143 11.65 -15.25 -0.96
C MET A 143 12.38 -14.39 0.09
N SER A 144 12.47 -13.08 -0.16
CA SER A 144 12.84 -12.11 0.86
C SER A 144 12.25 -10.74 0.61
N LEU A 145 12.14 -9.98 1.69
CA LEU A 145 11.73 -8.58 1.65
C LEU A 145 12.97 -7.67 1.78
N LYS A 146 13.22 -6.87 0.75
CA LYS A 146 14.15 -5.73 0.78
C LYS A 146 13.33 -4.47 1.01
N VAL A 147 13.74 -3.63 1.96
CA VAL A 147 13.05 -2.39 2.33
C VAL A 147 13.98 -1.21 2.07
N GLU A 148 13.52 -0.22 1.32
CA GLU A 148 14.17 1.10 1.17
C GLU A 148 13.28 2.15 1.81
N LEU A 149 13.84 2.86 2.79
CA LEU A 149 13.18 3.98 3.47
C LEU A 149 13.64 5.29 2.81
N PRO A 150 12.78 6.34 2.81
CA PRO A 150 13.20 7.65 2.33
C PRO A 150 14.34 8.23 3.19
N GLU A 151 15.18 9.07 2.58
CA GLU A 151 16.31 9.75 3.23
C GLU A 151 15.88 10.82 4.25
#